data_AF-A0A1C6JVR2-F1
#
_entry.id   AF-A0A1C6JVR2-F1
#
_cell.length_a   1.000
_cell.length_b   1.000
_cell.length_c   1.000
_cell.angle_alpha   90.00
_cell.angle_beta   90.00
_cell.angle_gamma   90.00
#
_symmetry.space_group_name_H-M   'P 1'
#
loop_
_entity.id
_entity.type
_entity.pdbx_description
1 polymer ?
#
loop_
_entity_poly.entity_id
_entity_poly.type
_entity_poly.pdbx_seq_one_letter_code
_entity_poly.pdbx_strand_id
1 'polypeptide(L)'
;MVYAYLIDRQETVNRIKIVENKTHIEEEFDPPADPGPGSVIKKKPCIVNDSVIPVYVRVRVVFSNLDAQAQCEPLKIKDSWKTGEDGYYYYQKQLQPGQRTDTVFDNIVIKNTVKKEDLVPFDILVYEESVQSEGFSSPEEAFARL
;
A
#
# COMPACT_ATOMS: atom_id res chain seq x y z
N MET A 1 -33.42 57.14 13.24
CA MET A 1 -32.48 56.00 13.38
C MET A 1 -33.08 54.79 12.69
N VAL A 2 -32.43 54.27 11.65
CA VAL A 2 -32.58 52.88 11.19
C VAL A 2 -31.19 52.46 10.71
N TYR A 3 -30.55 51.53 11.42
CA TYR A 3 -29.28 50.91 11.06
C TYR A 3 -29.58 49.77 10.08
N ALA A 4 -28.92 49.76 8.92
CA ALA A 4 -28.92 48.60 8.02
C ALA A 4 -27.73 47.70 8.39
N TYR A 5 -28.01 46.46 8.80
CA TYR A 5 -27.00 45.42 8.97
C TYR A 5 -26.79 44.71 7.62
N LEU A 6 -25.63 44.88 7.01
CA LEU A 6 -25.16 44.06 5.89
C LEU A 6 -24.65 42.73 6.47
N ILE A 7 -25.34 41.63 6.18
CA ILE A 7 -24.84 40.28 6.46
C ILE A 7 -24.10 39.82 5.21
N ASP A 8 -22.77 39.89 5.24
CA ASP A 8 -21.91 39.19 4.29
C ASP A 8 -22.04 37.69 4.55
N ARG A 9 -22.83 36.99 3.73
CA ARG A 9 -22.78 35.52 3.69
C ARG A 9 -21.56 35.14 2.87
N GLN A 10 -20.47 34.80 3.55
CA GLN A 10 -19.42 34.01 2.95
C GLN A 10 -19.97 32.60 2.69
N GLU A 11 -20.61 32.39 1.54
CA GLU A 11 -20.95 31.05 1.07
C GLU A 11 -19.64 30.34 0.72
N THR A 12 -19.16 29.48 1.62
CA THR A 12 -18.20 28.44 1.26
C THR A 12 -18.91 27.48 0.31
N VAL A 13 -18.80 27.75 -1.00
CA VAL A 13 -19.27 26.86 -2.05
C VAL A 13 -18.50 25.55 -1.92
N ASN A 14 -19.11 24.54 -1.30
CA ASN A 14 -18.56 23.19 -1.26
C ASN A 14 -18.64 22.61 -2.68
N ARG A 15 -17.56 22.80 -3.47
CA ARG A 15 -17.45 22.21 -4.81
C ARG A 15 -17.28 20.71 -4.63
N ILE A 16 -18.39 19.97 -4.67
CA ILE A 16 -18.39 18.52 -4.72
C ILE A 16 -17.83 18.12 -6.09
N LYS A 17 -16.53 17.80 -6.16
CA LYS A 17 -15.95 17.08 -7.29
C LYS A 17 -16.06 15.59 -7.01
N ILE A 18 -16.91 14.90 -7.77
CA ILE A 18 -16.94 13.45 -7.78
C ILE A 18 -15.72 13.01 -8.60
N VAL A 19 -14.63 12.67 -7.94
CA VAL A 19 -13.43 12.12 -8.57
C VAL A 19 -13.28 10.68 -8.12
N GLU A 20 -13.07 9.78 -9.08
CA GLU A 20 -12.77 8.39 -8.81
C GLU A 20 -11.33 8.27 -8.29
N ASN A 21 -11.17 7.55 -7.19
CA ASN A 21 -9.88 7.11 -6.71
C ASN A 21 -9.57 5.76 -7.36
N LYS A 22 -8.50 5.73 -8.16
CA LYS A 22 -8.07 4.59 -8.95
C LYS A 22 -6.56 4.39 -8.81
N THR A 23 -6.20 3.20 -8.36
CA THR A 23 -4.84 2.72 -8.20
C THR A 23 -4.72 1.30 -8.75
N HIS A 24 -3.50 0.88 -9.09
CA HIS A 24 -3.22 -0.51 -9.44
C HIS A 24 -1.81 -0.91 -8.99
N ILE A 25 -1.59 -2.22 -8.95
CA ILE A 25 -0.30 -2.82 -8.60
C ILE A 25 0.48 -3.09 -9.88
N GLU A 26 1.72 -2.62 -9.95
CA GLU A 26 2.74 -3.12 -10.89
C GLU A 26 3.78 -3.91 -10.11
N GLU A 27 4.29 -5.00 -10.69
CA GLU A 27 5.37 -5.76 -10.07
C GLU A 27 6.38 -6.36 -11.05
N GLU A 28 7.64 -6.43 -10.61
CA GLU A 28 8.62 -7.34 -11.20
C GLU A 28 8.59 -8.65 -10.42
N PHE A 29 8.18 -9.74 -11.08
CA PHE A 29 8.12 -11.08 -10.49
C PHE A 29 8.80 -12.09 -11.40
N ASP A 30 9.78 -12.81 -10.85
CA ASP A 30 10.49 -13.90 -11.53
C ASP A 30 10.10 -15.22 -10.82
N PRO A 31 9.14 -15.99 -11.37
CA PRO A 31 8.69 -17.23 -10.74
C PRO A 31 9.87 -18.23 -10.59
N PRO A 32 10.08 -18.82 -9.40
CA PRO A 32 11.16 -19.78 -9.22
C PRO A 32 10.81 -21.09 -9.93
N ALA A 33 11.76 -21.63 -10.71
CA ALA A 33 11.55 -22.90 -11.42
C ALA A 33 11.48 -24.11 -10.47
N ASP A 34 12.29 -24.11 -9.41
CA ASP A 34 12.34 -25.17 -8.39
C ASP A 34 12.84 -24.57 -7.06
N PRO A 35 11.97 -23.89 -6.30
CA PRO A 35 12.36 -23.25 -5.05
C PRO A 35 12.79 -24.29 -4.01
N GLY A 36 13.84 -23.95 -3.27
CA GLY A 36 14.39 -24.78 -2.20
C GLY A 36 14.95 -23.95 -1.05
N PRO A 37 15.61 -24.60 -0.09
CA PRO A 37 16.17 -23.94 1.09
C PRO A 37 17.17 -22.84 0.65
N GLY A 38 17.02 -21.63 1.20
CA GLY A 38 17.87 -20.49 0.84
C GLY A 38 17.52 -19.79 -0.46
N SER A 39 16.48 -20.23 -1.17
CA SER A 39 16.08 -19.60 -2.43
C SER A 39 15.62 -18.16 -2.18
N VAL A 40 16.10 -17.26 -3.03
CA VAL A 40 15.69 -15.87 -3.07
C VAL A 40 14.76 -15.69 -4.26
N ILE A 41 13.49 -15.44 -3.98
CA ILE A 41 12.45 -15.25 -4.98
C ILE A 41 12.24 -13.75 -5.15
N LYS A 42 12.44 -13.25 -6.38
CA LYS A 42 12.28 -11.83 -6.69
C LYS A 42 10.80 -11.52 -6.87
N LYS A 43 10.28 -10.59 -6.07
CA LYS A 43 8.92 -10.04 -6.19
C LYS A 43 8.96 -8.60 -5.69
N LYS A 44 8.68 -7.64 -6.58
CA LYS A 44 8.84 -6.20 -6.34
C LYS A 44 7.54 -5.44 -6.58
N PRO A 45 6.54 -5.58 -5.71
CA PRO A 45 5.26 -4.89 -5.89
C PRO A 45 5.42 -3.39 -5.61
N CYS A 46 4.78 -2.56 -6.43
CA CYS A 46 4.62 -1.12 -6.24
C CYS A 46 3.23 -0.69 -6.70
N ILE A 47 2.80 0.50 -6.29
CA ILE A 47 1.44 0.99 -6.54
C ILE A 47 1.53 2.24 -7.41
N VAL A 48 0.71 2.30 -8.44
CA VAL A 48 0.60 3.42 -9.37
C VAL A 48 -0.71 4.15 -9.13
N ASN A 49 -0.65 5.48 -9.09
CA ASN A 49 -1.84 6.33 -9.03
C ASN A 49 -2.33 6.68 -10.44
N ASP A 50 -3.44 6.08 -10.86
CA ASP A 50 -4.12 6.40 -12.13
C ASP A 50 -5.17 7.50 -11.98
N SER A 51 -5.40 7.98 -10.76
CA SER A 51 -6.35 9.05 -10.47
C SER A 51 -5.84 10.38 -10.97
N VAL A 52 -6.76 11.34 -11.13
CA VAL A 52 -6.44 12.75 -11.43
C VAL A 52 -6.25 13.60 -10.17
N ILE A 53 -6.24 12.96 -8.99
CA ILE A 53 -6.04 13.59 -7.67
C ILE A 53 -4.89 12.89 -6.92
N PRO A 54 -4.22 13.61 -5.98
CA PRO A 54 -3.24 12.99 -5.11
C PRO A 54 -3.92 12.07 -4.08
N VAL A 55 -3.26 10.94 -3.80
CA VAL A 55 -3.78 9.89 -2.93
C VAL A 55 -2.74 9.44 -1.90
N TYR A 56 -3.22 8.92 -0.77
CA TYR A 56 -2.44 8.07 0.11
C TYR A 56 -2.78 6.61 -0.20
N VAL A 57 -1.79 5.73 -0.04
CA VAL A 57 -1.95 4.29 -0.29
C VAL A 57 -1.45 3.48 0.90
N ARG A 58 -2.11 2.35 1.15
CA ARG A 58 -1.65 1.33 2.09
C ARG A 58 -1.73 -0.05 1.44
N VAL A 59 -0.87 -0.96 1.87
CA VAL A 59 -0.82 -2.32 1.34
C VAL A 59 -0.83 -3.36 2.45
N ARG A 60 -1.42 -4.51 2.18
CA ARG A 60 -1.35 -5.67 3.04
C ARG A 60 -0.74 -6.83 2.27
N VAL A 61 0.31 -7.42 2.82
CA VAL A 61 0.98 -8.59 2.24
C VAL A 61 0.60 -9.83 3.02
N VAL A 62 0.08 -10.84 2.33
CA VAL A 62 -0.47 -12.06 2.96
C VAL A 62 0.11 -13.28 2.28
N PHE A 63 0.61 -14.22 3.09
CA PHE A 63 0.93 -15.57 2.61
C PHE A 63 -0.36 -16.38 2.53
N SER A 64 -0.58 -17.09 1.42
CA SER A 64 -1.73 -17.99 1.29
C SER A 64 -1.68 -19.17 2.27
N ASN A 65 -0.51 -19.46 2.84
CA ASN A 65 -0.29 -20.50 3.84
C ASN A 65 0.61 -20.00 4.99
N LEU A 66 0.16 -20.17 6.23
CA LEU A 66 0.89 -19.74 7.43
C LEU A 66 2.14 -20.60 7.71
N ASP A 67 2.13 -21.89 7.34
CA ASP A 67 3.31 -22.74 7.49
C ASP A 67 4.43 -22.26 6.56
N ALA A 68 4.08 -21.88 5.33
CA ALA A 68 5.01 -21.28 4.38
C ALA A 68 5.59 -19.95 4.88
N GLN A 69 4.76 -19.13 5.54
CA GLN A 69 5.22 -17.89 6.17
C GLN A 69 6.26 -18.19 7.26
N ALA A 70 6.05 -19.22 8.07
CA ALA A 70 7.01 -19.64 9.09
C ALA A 70 8.32 -20.21 8.48
N GLN A 71 8.25 -20.74 7.25
CA GLN A 71 9.39 -21.25 6.48
C GLN A 71 10.20 -20.14 5.78
N CYS A 72 9.66 -18.92 5.66
CA CYS A 72 10.34 -17.79 5.04
C CYS A 72 10.99 -16.85 6.09
N GLU A 73 12.06 -16.15 5.70
CA GLU A 73 12.56 -15.01 6.47
C GLU A 73 11.51 -13.89 6.50
N PRO A 74 11.46 -13.08 7.58
CA PRO A 74 10.60 -11.90 7.61
C PRO A 74 10.83 -11.00 6.40
N LEU A 75 9.74 -10.51 5.81
CA LEU A 75 9.81 -9.60 4.66
C LEU A 75 10.56 -8.32 5.04
N LYS A 76 11.51 -7.93 4.21
CA LYS A 76 12.28 -6.69 4.37
C LYS A 76 11.51 -5.55 3.69
N ILE A 77 10.61 -4.93 4.46
CA ILE A 77 9.81 -3.79 4.02
C ILE A 77 10.71 -2.56 3.85
N LYS A 78 10.50 -1.79 2.77
CA LYS A 78 11.28 -0.57 2.49
C LYS A 78 10.92 0.57 3.45
N ASP A 79 11.90 1.43 3.76
CA ASP A 79 11.76 2.53 4.72
C ASP A 79 10.73 3.61 4.34
N SER A 80 10.33 3.68 3.07
CA SER A 80 9.25 4.56 2.60
C SER A 80 7.85 4.09 3.05
N TRP A 81 7.77 2.90 3.62
CA TRP A 81 6.55 2.31 4.15
C TRP A 81 6.62 2.19 5.66
N LYS A 82 5.52 2.53 6.33
CA LYS A 82 5.39 2.40 7.79
C LYS A 82 4.40 1.30 8.13
N THR A 83 4.78 0.43 9.07
CA THR A 83 3.89 -0.64 9.55
C THR A 83 2.81 -0.07 10.45
N GLY A 84 1.55 -0.39 10.17
CA GLY A 84 0.41 -0.12 11.03
C GLY A 84 0.04 -1.32 11.89
N GLU A 85 -0.69 -1.07 12.99
CA GLU A 85 -1.17 -2.10 13.91
C GLU A 85 -2.29 -2.96 13.33
N ASP A 86 -2.92 -2.49 12.25
CA ASP A 86 -3.97 -3.17 11.48
C ASP A 86 -3.43 -4.20 10.47
N GLY A 87 -2.10 -4.37 10.41
CA GLY A 87 -1.42 -5.27 9.48
C GLY A 87 -1.23 -4.69 8.08
N TYR A 88 -1.49 -3.40 7.87
CA TYR A 88 -1.16 -2.70 6.64
C TYR A 88 0.18 -1.96 6.75
N TYR A 89 0.80 -1.72 5.60
CA TYR A 89 1.96 -0.86 5.43
C TYR A 89 1.54 0.40 4.68
N TYR A 90 1.84 1.56 5.26
CA TYR A 90 1.40 2.87 4.79
C TYR A 90 2.52 3.58 4.04
N TYR A 91 2.30 3.94 2.78
CA TYR A 91 3.26 4.77 2.03
C TYR A 91 3.23 6.18 2.59
N GLN A 92 4.37 6.67 3.08
CA GLN A 92 4.39 7.90 3.89
C GLN A 92 4.30 9.19 3.09
N LYS A 93 4.34 9.13 1.75
CA LYS A 93 4.26 10.29 0.87
C LYS A 93 2.92 10.32 0.13
N GLN A 94 2.46 11.53 -0.19
CA GLN A 94 1.36 11.70 -1.13
C GLN A 94 1.79 11.22 -2.51
N LEU A 95 1.00 10.35 -3.11
CA LEU A 95 1.24 9.83 -4.45
C LEU A 95 0.47 10.70 -5.45
N GLN A 96 1.20 11.51 -6.22
CA GLN A 96 0.58 12.41 -7.20
C GLN A 96 0.04 11.63 -8.42
N PRO A 97 -0.88 12.19 -9.21
CA PRO A 97 -1.35 11.59 -10.46
C PRO A 97 -0.20 11.11 -11.36
N GLY A 98 -0.26 9.84 -11.79
CA GLY A 98 0.74 9.19 -12.64
C GLY A 98 2.05 8.80 -11.92
N GLN A 99 2.19 9.07 -10.62
CA GLN A 99 3.34 8.59 -9.85
C GLN A 99 3.18 7.14 -9.40
N ARG A 100 4.31 6.51 -9.12
CA ARG A 100 4.40 5.19 -8.49
C ARG A 100 5.13 5.28 -7.16
N THR A 101 4.77 4.41 -6.24
CA THR A 101 5.50 4.25 -4.97
C THR A 101 6.87 3.63 -5.21
N ASP A 102 7.73 3.70 -4.19
CA ASP A 102 8.82 2.74 -4.06
C ASP A 102 8.24 1.31 -3.93
N THR A 103 9.07 0.29 -4.16
CA THR A 103 8.65 -1.11 -3.93
C THR A 103 8.30 -1.33 -2.46
N VAL A 104 7.34 -2.21 -2.17
CA VAL A 104 6.98 -2.57 -0.79
C VAL A 104 8.10 -3.39 -0.15
N PHE A 105 8.58 -4.39 -0.89
CA PHE A 105 9.72 -5.25 -0.61
C PHE A 105 10.31 -5.71 -1.94
N ASP A 106 11.51 -6.32 -1.92
CA ASP A 106 12.18 -6.74 -3.16
C ASP A 106 12.21 -8.26 -3.39
N ASN A 107 12.26 -9.02 -2.30
CA ASN A 107 12.49 -10.45 -2.34
C ASN A 107 11.80 -11.17 -1.19
N ILE A 108 11.56 -12.45 -1.42
CA ILE A 108 11.12 -13.43 -0.43
C ILE A 108 12.24 -14.45 -0.30
N VAL A 109 12.65 -14.75 0.93
CA VAL A 109 13.77 -15.66 1.19
C VAL A 109 13.23 -16.86 1.94
N ILE A 110 13.40 -18.06 1.36
CA ILE A 110 13.11 -19.31 2.05
C ILE A 110 14.26 -19.58 3.03
N LYS A 111 13.96 -19.85 4.30
CA LYS A 111 15.00 -20.12 5.30
C LYS A 111 15.85 -21.32 4.90
N ASN A 112 17.15 -21.21 5.09
CA ASN A 112 18.11 -22.32 4.85
C ASN A 112 17.84 -23.55 5.72
N THR A 113 17.11 -23.40 6.83
CA THR A 113 16.81 -24.48 7.79
C THR A 113 15.64 -25.37 7.37
N VAL A 114 14.85 -24.95 6.38
CA VAL A 114 13.71 -25.72 5.87
C VAL A 114 14.25 -26.84 5.01
N LYS A 115 13.72 -28.05 5.14
CA LYS A 115 14.06 -29.13 4.19
C LYS A 115 13.18 -29.00 2.96
N LYS A 116 13.73 -29.34 1.79
CA LYS A 116 13.00 -29.26 0.52
C LYS A 116 11.71 -30.10 0.52
N GLU A 117 11.75 -31.28 1.14
CA GLU A 117 10.59 -32.18 1.29
C GLU A 117 9.46 -31.62 2.17
N ASP A 118 9.78 -30.70 3.08
CA ASP A 118 8.83 -30.07 3.99
C ASP A 118 8.30 -28.72 3.43
N LEU A 119 8.86 -28.25 2.31
CA LEU A 119 8.47 -26.97 1.71
C LEU A 119 7.06 -27.07 1.13
N VAL A 120 6.14 -26.30 1.71
CA VAL A 120 4.76 -26.24 1.22
C VAL A 120 4.64 -25.19 0.12
N PRO A 121 3.84 -25.43 -0.94
CA PRO A 121 3.57 -24.41 -1.95
C PRO A 121 2.76 -23.26 -1.34
N PHE A 122 3.03 -22.04 -1.79
CA PHE A 122 2.35 -20.84 -1.32
C PHE A 122 2.37 -19.74 -2.37
N ASP A 123 1.44 -18.80 -2.18
CA ASP A 123 1.34 -17.55 -2.92
C ASP A 123 1.58 -16.39 -1.94
N ILE A 124 2.05 -15.28 -2.49
CA ILE A 124 2.09 -14.02 -1.76
C ILE A 124 1.14 -13.05 -2.43
N LEU A 125 0.07 -12.75 -1.72
CA LEU A 125 -0.99 -11.85 -2.13
C LEU A 125 -0.68 -10.46 -1.62
N VAL A 126 -0.78 -9.47 -2.49
CA VAL A 126 -0.65 -8.05 -2.16
C VAL A 126 -1.99 -7.41 -2.40
N TYR A 127 -2.60 -6.90 -1.33
CA TYR A 127 -3.81 -6.10 -1.38
C TYR A 127 -3.41 -4.64 -1.24
N GLU A 128 -4.04 -3.76 -2.00
CA GLU A 128 -3.80 -2.33 -1.95
C GLU A 128 -5.11 -1.59 -1.73
N GLU A 129 -5.01 -0.50 -0.98
CA GLU A 129 -6.09 0.44 -0.79
C GLU A 129 -5.55 1.85 -0.93
N SER A 130 -6.41 2.74 -1.42
CA SER A 130 -6.09 4.15 -1.59
C SER A 130 -7.19 5.03 -1.01
N VAL A 131 -6.80 6.24 -0.61
CA VAL A 131 -7.71 7.30 -0.14
C VAL A 131 -7.22 8.64 -0.67
N GLN A 132 -8.13 9.57 -0.98
CA GLN A 132 -7.73 10.92 -1.38
C GLN A 132 -6.86 11.58 -0.29
N SER A 133 -5.81 12.31 -0.69
CA SER A 133 -4.92 12.95 0.29
C SER A 133 -5.36 14.37 0.69
N GLU A 134 -6.27 14.98 -0.05
CA GLU A 134 -6.72 16.35 0.22
C GLU A 134 -7.39 16.44 1.60
N GLY A 135 -6.97 17.43 2.40
CA GLY A 135 -7.49 17.65 3.75
C GLY A 135 -6.85 16.79 4.84
N PHE A 136 -5.87 15.94 4.51
CA PHE A 136 -5.15 15.10 5.48
C PHE A 136 -3.65 15.40 5.48
N SER A 137 -3.04 15.29 6.66
CA SER A 137 -1.60 15.52 6.84
C SER A 137 -0.76 14.24 6.71
N SER A 138 -1.38 13.08 6.91
CA SER A 138 -0.72 11.78 6.88
C SER A 138 -1.65 10.69 6.36
N PRO A 139 -1.10 9.56 5.85
CA PRO A 139 -1.93 8.44 5.41
C PRO A 139 -2.71 7.83 6.59
N GLU A 140 -2.13 7.72 7.78
CA GLU A 140 -2.84 7.20 8.96
C GLU A 140 -4.05 8.04 9.34
N GLU A 141 -3.93 9.38 9.27
CA GLU A 141 -5.06 10.29 9.50
C GLU A 141 -6.17 10.06 8.47
N ALA A 142 -5.80 9.94 7.19
CA ALA A 142 -6.75 9.74 6.10
C ALA A 142 -7.49 8.40 6.21
N PHE A 143 -6.77 7.31 6.45
CA PHE A 143 -7.35 5.96 6.59
C PHE A 143 -8.14 5.77 7.89
N ALA A 144 -7.85 6.52 8.96
CA ALA A 144 -8.64 6.48 10.20
C ALA A 144 -10.06 7.06 10.06
N ARG A 145 -10.39 7.68 8.91
CA ARG A 145 -11.72 8.24 8.60
C ARG A 145 -12.59 7.32 7.73
N LEU A 146 -12.08 6.14 7.37
CA LEU A 146 -12.80 5.13 6.58
C LEU A 146 -13.56 4.14 7.46
#